data_AF-A0A6A9SSV2-F1
#
_entry.id   AF-A0A6A9SSV2-F1
#
_cell.length_a   1.000
_cell.length_b   1.000
_cell.length_c   1.000
_cell.angle_alpha   90.00
_cell.angle_beta   90.00
_cell.angle_gamma   90.00
#
_symmetry.space_group_name_H-M   'P 1'
#
loop_
_entity.id
_entity.type
_entity.pdbx_description
1 polymer ?
#
loop_
_entity_poly.entity_id
_entity_poly.type
_entity_poly.pdbx_seq_one_letter_code
_entity_poly.pdbx_strand_id
1 'polypeptide(L)'
;MADVGQRGQLILVTGLLIAVILIGLALVVNGAIYTENLSTRESSNEPREALEQRHVTEGDVQSLIDTANRNATTDDYGVVRDAFVDGLTLWADSQRAEKLRTGRLVSTELNSTTEGTQIRQTNASRNLTAGGSLAGDANWTLVEDTTEAGPFVLDIDRASLLNITDFDTLSDPLAAVSDNAFHVSVETTSGTWKVYLFRDGTAGEVYLYVVDPGEDIGALSDLSALVSNSCVAGATGSSATVDFREPRFGTDATDCPELDFYNTSVVGTDHHIHYRNARTSAIGLLGETDRARGTYELVVDTRADRTPYYGPGTAVNPRARSIIHAVTVDAEFRSDGVVHGSDEIEAEWSVVK
;
A
#
# COMPACT_ATOMS: atom_id res chain seq x y z
N MET A 1 29.70 45.80 -86.55
CA MET A 1 30.42 45.30 -85.35
C MET A 1 30.49 46.42 -84.33
N ALA A 2 30.27 46.26 -83.03
CA ALA A 2 29.66 45.21 -82.23
C ALA A 2 29.42 45.86 -80.85
N ASP A 3 28.21 46.38 -80.58
CA ASP A 3 27.87 46.89 -79.23
C ASP A 3 26.39 46.61 -78.87
N VAL A 4 26.03 45.33 -78.95
CA VAL A 4 24.81 44.77 -78.35
C VAL A 4 25.16 43.65 -77.35
N GLY A 5 26.44 43.24 -77.30
CA GLY A 5 26.93 42.20 -76.40
C GLY A 5 27.13 42.69 -74.96
N GLN A 6 27.59 43.93 -74.76
CA GLN A 6 27.94 44.42 -73.42
C GLN A 6 26.73 44.72 -72.51
N ARG A 7 25.58 45.14 -73.05
CA ARG A 7 24.35 45.38 -72.24
C ARG A 7 23.59 44.08 -71.90
N GLY A 8 23.52 43.13 -72.83
CA GLY A 8 22.91 41.83 -72.58
C GLY A 8 23.70 41.00 -71.56
N GLN A 9 25.03 41.08 -71.61
CA GLN A 9 25.92 40.45 -70.65
C GLN A 9 25.82 41.10 -69.26
N LEU A 10 25.64 42.41 -69.17
CA LEU A 10 25.42 43.10 -67.90
C LEU A 10 24.10 42.68 -67.25
N ILE A 11 23.01 42.55 -68.02
CA ILE A 11 21.73 42.05 -67.49
C ILE A 11 21.82 40.58 -67.03
N LEU A 12 22.53 39.72 -67.78
CA LEU A 12 22.75 38.32 -67.39
C LEU A 12 23.58 38.19 -66.11
N VAL A 13 24.66 38.97 -65.98
CA VAL A 13 25.52 38.96 -64.79
C VAL A 13 24.77 39.52 -63.58
N THR A 14 24.01 40.60 -63.75
CA THR A 14 23.22 41.19 -62.66
C THR A 14 22.07 40.27 -62.23
N GLY A 15 21.39 39.63 -63.19
CA GLY A 15 20.34 38.64 -62.90
C GLY A 15 20.87 37.39 -62.19
N LEU A 16 22.06 36.91 -62.59
CA LEU A 16 22.71 35.79 -61.91
C LEU A 16 23.14 36.15 -60.48
N LEU A 17 23.68 37.35 -60.28
CA LEU A 17 24.04 37.85 -58.94
C LEU A 17 22.82 37.92 -58.01
N ILE A 18 21.70 38.46 -58.51
CA ILE A 18 20.44 38.51 -57.75
C ILE A 18 19.95 37.10 -57.43
N ALA A 19 19.99 36.17 -58.40
CA ALA A 19 19.59 34.78 -58.18
C ALA A 19 20.45 34.09 -57.10
N VAL A 20 21.77 34.27 -57.12
CA VAL A 20 22.68 33.70 -56.12
C VAL A 20 22.42 34.29 -54.73
N ILE A 21 22.16 35.59 -54.62
CA ILE A 21 21.81 36.24 -53.34
C ILE A 21 20.48 35.71 -52.82
N LEU A 22 19.48 35.54 -53.68
CA LEU A 22 18.16 35.00 -53.28
C LEU A 22 18.26 33.54 -52.82
N ILE A 23 19.08 32.71 -53.48
CA ILE A 23 19.35 31.33 -53.04
C ILE A 23 20.09 31.32 -51.70
N GLY A 24 21.10 32.18 -51.53
CA GLY A 24 21.81 32.35 -50.26
C GLY A 24 20.87 32.78 -49.13
N LEU A 25 19.99 33.74 -49.40
CA LEU A 25 18.98 34.21 -48.45
C LEU A 25 17.99 33.10 -48.10
N ALA A 26 17.53 32.33 -49.10
CA ALA A 26 16.63 31.20 -48.87
C ALA A 26 17.28 30.10 -48.03
N LEU A 27 18.57 29.81 -48.24
CA LEU A 27 19.33 28.85 -47.43
C LEU A 27 19.53 29.34 -45.99
N VAL A 28 19.83 30.62 -45.80
CA VAL A 28 19.95 31.21 -44.45
C VAL A 28 18.62 31.24 -43.72
N VAL A 29 17.53 31.62 -44.39
CA VAL A 29 16.19 31.63 -43.80
C VAL A 29 15.71 30.22 -43.49
N ASN A 30 15.91 29.26 -44.40
CA ASN A 30 15.57 27.87 -44.13
C ASN A 30 16.44 27.26 -43.02
N GLY A 31 17.72 27.65 -42.93
CA GLY A 31 18.60 27.26 -41.83
C GLY A 31 18.16 27.87 -40.50
N ALA A 32 17.83 29.16 -40.48
CA ALA A 32 17.34 29.85 -39.28
C ALA A 32 16.00 29.28 -38.80
N ILE A 33 15.05 29.02 -39.72
CA ILE A 33 13.77 28.38 -39.39
C ILE A 33 14.00 26.95 -38.90
N TYR A 34 14.94 26.19 -39.47
CA TYR A 34 15.26 24.83 -39.01
C TYR A 34 15.86 24.85 -37.59
N THR A 35 16.78 25.76 -37.31
CA THR A 35 17.38 25.93 -35.98
C THR A 35 16.37 26.45 -34.96
N GLU A 36 15.52 27.39 -35.34
CA GLU A 36 14.44 27.92 -34.50
C GLU A 36 13.39 26.84 -34.20
N ASN A 37 12.94 26.09 -35.23
CA ASN A 37 12.03 24.96 -35.03
C ASN A 37 12.63 23.86 -34.14
N LEU A 38 13.95 23.64 -34.20
CA LEU A 38 14.63 22.66 -33.34
C LEU A 38 14.61 23.12 -31.87
N SER A 39 14.97 24.38 -31.62
CA SER A 39 15.01 24.99 -30.28
C SER A 39 13.61 25.12 -29.64
N THR A 40 12.59 25.47 -30.41
CA THR A 40 11.20 25.53 -29.90
C THR A 40 10.58 24.16 -29.65
N ARG A 41 10.95 23.13 -30.43
CA ARG A 41 10.48 21.76 -30.20
C ARG A 41 11.09 21.13 -28.94
N GLU A 42 12.34 21.45 -28.64
CA GLU A 42 13.00 21.03 -27.40
C GLU A 42 12.32 21.67 -26.19
N SER A 43 12.20 23.00 -26.16
CA SER A 43 11.56 23.73 -25.04
C SER A 43 10.08 23.42 -24.80
N SER A 44 9.31 23.10 -25.86
CA SER A 44 7.89 22.71 -25.69
C SER A 44 7.69 21.35 -25.00
N ASN A 45 8.71 20.49 -24.95
CA ASN A 45 8.64 19.15 -24.37
C ASN A 45 9.25 19.07 -22.95
N GLU A 46 10.04 20.06 -22.52
CA GLU A 46 10.77 20.02 -21.24
C GLU A 46 9.85 19.88 -20.00
N PRO A 47 8.71 20.59 -19.88
CA PRO A 47 7.80 20.40 -18.74
C PRO A 47 7.16 19.02 -18.69
N ARG A 48 6.85 18.43 -19.85
CA ARG A 48 6.30 17.07 -19.93
C ARG A 48 7.35 16.06 -19.48
N GLU A 49 8.60 16.26 -19.87
CA GLU A 49 9.69 15.36 -19.48
C GLU A 49 10.04 15.46 -17.98
N ALA A 50 9.91 16.63 -17.37
CA ALA A 50 10.06 16.78 -15.93
C ALA A 50 8.98 16.00 -15.15
N LEU A 51 7.72 16.04 -15.62
CA LEU A 51 6.62 15.25 -15.05
C LEU A 51 6.81 13.75 -15.27
N GLU A 52 7.24 13.34 -16.47
CA GLU A 52 7.58 11.95 -16.76
C GLU A 52 8.72 11.47 -15.86
N GLN A 53 9.75 12.30 -15.64
CA GLN A 53 10.85 11.97 -14.72
C GLN A 53 10.35 11.81 -13.28
N ARG A 54 9.43 12.68 -12.82
CA ARG A 54 8.82 12.53 -11.48
C ARG A 54 8.12 11.18 -11.34
N HIS A 55 7.29 10.82 -12.32
CA HIS A 55 6.56 9.54 -12.29
C HIS A 55 7.49 8.32 -12.34
N VAL A 56 8.56 8.40 -13.14
CA VAL A 56 9.60 7.36 -13.16
C VAL A 56 10.31 7.25 -11.82
N THR A 57 10.70 8.38 -11.21
CA THR A 57 11.33 8.41 -9.88
C THR A 57 10.41 7.77 -8.83
N GLU A 58 9.13 8.15 -8.79
CA GLU A 58 8.15 7.59 -7.84
C GLU A 58 8.03 6.06 -7.98
N GLY A 59 7.84 5.57 -9.22
CA GLY A 59 7.72 4.13 -9.47
C GLY A 59 9.01 3.33 -9.20
N ASP A 60 10.18 3.90 -9.52
CA ASP A 60 11.47 3.26 -9.27
C ASP A 60 11.80 3.23 -7.77
N VAL A 61 11.52 4.31 -7.03
CA VAL A 61 11.66 4.37 -5.56
C VAL A 61 10.74 3.35 -4.91
N GLN A 62 9.49 3.24 -5.35
CA GLN A 62 8.56 2.22 -4.86
C GLN A 62 9.10 0.79 -5.10
N SER A 63 9.66 0.52 -6.28
CA SER A 63 10.28 -0.77 -6.62
C SER A 63 11.53 -1.08 -5.76
N LEU A 64 12.29 -0.05 -5.39
CA LEU A 64 13.41 -0.17 -4.46
C LEU A 64 12.93 -0.50 -3.04
N ILE A 65 11.86 0.15 -2.56
CA ILE A 65 11.20 -0.17 -1.28
C ILE A 65 10.75 -1.64 -1.29
N ASP A 66 10.04 -2.08 -2.32
CA ASP A 66 9.60 -3.47 -2.49
C ASP A 66 10.75 -4.46 -2.46
N THR A 67 11.88 -4.11 -3.07
CA THR A 67 13.05 -4.98 -3.12
C THR A 67 13.75 -5.06 -1.78
N ALA A 68 13.94 -3.94 -1.10
CA ALA A 68 14.50 -3.89 0.25
C ALA A 68 13.62 -4.68 1.24
N ASN A 69 12.31 -4.43 1.22
CA ASN A 69 11.34 -5.10 2.08
C ASN A 69 11.22 -6.60 1.74
N ARG A 70 11.21 -7.03 0.48
CA ARG A 70 11.16 -8.47 0.15
C ARG A 70 12.40 -9.22 0.63
N ASN A 71 13.57 -8.59 0.55
CA ASN A 71 14.83 -9.19 0.97
C ASN A 71 15.11 -9.08 2.48
N ALA A 72 14.31 -8.29 3.21
CA ALA A 72 14.43 -8.12 4.66
C ALA A 72 14.16 -9.43 5.40
N THR A 73 15.21 -10.11 5.85
CA THR A 73 15.12 -11.33 6.67
C THR A 73 15.47 -11.07 8.13
N THR A 74 15.65 -9.80 8.48
CA THR A 74 16.07 -9.30 9.78
C THR A 74 15.00 -8.42 10.40
N ASP A 75 15.08 -8.23 11.71
CA ASP A 75 14.28 -7.26 12.45
C ASP A 75 15.02 -5.93 12.67
N ASP A 76 16.23 -5.82 12.14
CA ASP A 76 17.04 -4.62 12.23
C ASP A 76 16.68 -3.65 11.09
N TYR A 77 15.94 -2.59 11.43
CA TYR A 77 15.56 -1.56 10.46
C TYR A 77 16.78 -0.88 9.82
N GLY A 78 17.88 -0.72 10.56
CA GLY A 78 19.11 -0.14 10.01
C GLY A 78 19.62 -0.94 8.81
N VAL A 79 19.59 -2.27 8.89
CA VAL A 79 19.99 -3.16 7.78
C VAL A 79 19.05 -3.04 6.58
N VAL A 80 17.73 -2.94 6.80
CA VAL A 80 16.75 -2.79 5.72
C VAL A 80 16.90 -1.42 5.04
N ARG A 81 17.06 -0.37 5.84
CA ARG A 81 17.27 1.00 5.37
C ARG A 81 18.58 1.13 4.59
N ASP A 82 19.68 0.58 5.10
CA ASP A 82 20.99 0.68 4.44
C ASP A 82 20.94 -0.04 3.07
N ALA A 83 20.27 -1.20 2.97
CA ALA A 83 20.06 -1.88 1.69
C ALA A 83 19.24 -1.05 0.69
N PHE A 84 18.24 -0.30 1.16
CA PHE A 84 17.50 0.64 0.33
C PHE A 84 18.35 1.83 -0.11
N VAL A 85 19.11 2.44 0.81
CA VAL A 85 19.99 3.59 0.53
C VAL A 85 21.07 3.22 -0.49
N ASP A 86 21.66 2.03 -0.37
CA ASP A 86 22.62 1.51 -1.35
C ASP A 86 21.99 1.37 -2.74
N GLY A 87 20.76 0.83 -2.80
CA GLY A 87 19.99 0.69 -4.04
C GLY A 87 19.62 2.03 -4.67
N LEU A 88 19.14 2.98 -3.86
CA LEU A 88 18.79 4.33 -4.28
C LEU A 88 20.01 5.08 -4.83
N THR A 89 21.16 4.98 -4.16
CA THR A 89 22.41 5.61 -4.60
C THR A 89 22.85 5.08 -5.95
N LEU A 90 22.85 3.75 -6.13
CA LEU A 90 23.22 3.11 -7.39
C LEU A 90 22.28 3.50 -8.54
N TRP A 91 20.97 3.53 -8.26
CA TRP A 91 19.97 3.96 -9.24
C TRP A 91 20.13 5.43 -9.60
N ALA A 92 20.29 6.32 -8.62
CA ALA A 92 20.46 7.76 -8.84
C ALA A 92 21.73 8.07 -9.64
N ASP A 93 22.85 7.41 -9.34
CA ASP A 93 24.10 7.53 -10.10
C ASP A 93 23.94 7.05 -11.56
N SER A 94 23.22 5.96 -11.78
CA SER A 94 22.90 5.46 -13.12
C SER A 94 22.04 6.45 -13.90
N GLN A 95 20.99 7.00 -13.28
CA GLN A 95 20.12 8.00 -13.90
C GLN A 95 20.90 9.28 -14.25
N ARG A 96 21.74 9.76 -13.34
CA ARG A 96 22.59 10.92 -13.56
C ARG A 96 23.56 10.70 -14.72
N ALA A 97 24.23 9.55 -14.76
CA ALA A 97 25.16 9.22 -15.84
C ALA A 97 24.48 9.15 -17.21
N GLU A 98 23.26 8.63 -17.29
CA GLU A 98 22.51 8.55 -18.53
C GLU A 98 22.02 9.92 -18.99
N LYS A 99 21.42 10.72 -18.11
CA LYS A 99 20.88 12.04 -18.45
C LYS A 99 21.97 13.04 -18.82
N LEU A 100 23.16 12.94 -18.22
CA LEU A 100 24.32 13.77 -18.58
C LEU A 100 24.74 13.59 -20.05
N ARG A 101 24.53 12.42 -20.66
CA ARG A 101 24.81 12.19 -22.09
C ARG A 101 23.93 13.04 -23.01
N THR A 102 22.77 13.44 -22.51
CA THR A 102 21.80 14.30 -23.21
C THR A 102 21.86 15.76 -22.76
N GLY A 103 22.91 16.16 -22.01
CA GLY A 103 23.05 17.53 -21.50
C GLY A 103 22.11 17.88 -20.34
N ARG A 104 21.51 16.87 -19.69
CA ARG A 104 20.54 17.05 -18.62
C ARG A 104 21.13 16.60 -17.29
N LEU A 105 20.72 17.26 -16.21
CA LEU A 105 21.05 16.85 -14.84
C LEU A 105 19.79 16.31 -14.18
N VAL A 106 19.92 15.14 -13.57
CA VAL A 106 18.96 14.65 -12.59
C VAL A 106 19.69 14.40 -11.29
N SER A 107 19.04 14.75 -10.18
CA SER A 107 19.46 14.40 -8.83
C SER A 107 18.28 13.79 -8.10
N THR A 108 18.54 12.79 -7.27
CA THR A 108 17.55 12.26 -6.34
C THR A 108 18.26 11.99 -5.03
N GLU A 109 17.78 12.63 -3.97
CA GLU A 109 18.40 12.58 -2.65
C GLU A 109 17.36 12.08 -1.64
N LEU A 110 17.81 11.22 -0.73
CA LEU A 110 16.96 10.74 0.35
C LEU A 110 16.73 11.86 1.36
N ASN A 111 15.47 12.16 1.65
CA ASN A 111 15.09 13.10 2.69
C ASN A 111 14.82 12.36 4.01
N SER A 112 13.90 11.39 3.98
CA SER A 112 13.52 10.64 5.18
C SER A 112 13.03 9.23 4.85
N THR A 113 13.01 8.36 5.87
CA THR A 113 12.44 7.02 5.81
C THR A 113 11.61 6.75 7.06
N THR A 114 10.44 6.16 6.89
CA THR A 114 9.56 5.74 7.98
C THR A 114 9.76 4.25 8.27
N GLU A 115 10.07 3.90 9.53
CA GLU A 115 10.17 2.50 9.98
C GLU A 115 8.78 1.95 10.23
N GLY A 116 8.41 0.89 9.51
CA GLY A 116 7.18 0.15 9.77
C GLY A 116 7.44 -1.28 10.22
N THR A 117 6.34 -2.00 10.47
CA THR A 117 6.37 -3.44 10.74
C THR A 117 5.43 -4.18 9.80
N GLN A 118 5.93 -5.26 9.19
CA GLN A 118 5.07 -6.30 8.62
C GLN A 118 4.89 -7.42 9.64
N ILE A 119 3.64 -7.71 9.96
CA ILE A 119 3.21 -8.74 10.89
C ILE A 119 2.45 -9.81 10.12
N ARG A 120 2.81 -11.08 10.31
CA ARG A 120 2.19 -12.17 9.57
C ARG A 120 2.09 -13.46 10.35
N GLN A 121 0.97 -14.15 10.18
CA GLN A 121 0.81 -15.57 10.45
C GLN A 121 0.52 -16.31 9.16
N THR A 122 1.41 -17.20 8.73
CA THR A 122 1.24 -17.97 7.48
C THR A 122 0.75 -19.40 7.69
N ASN A 123 0.58 -19.84 8.95
CA ASN A 123 0.10 -21.18 9.27
C ASN A 123 -1.42 -21.17 9.49
N ALA A 124 -2.18 -21.53 8.45
CA ALA A 124 -3.65 -21.56 8.48
C ALA A 124 -4.24 -22.49 9.56
N SER A 125 -3.51 -23.53 9.97
CA SER A 125 -3.96 -24.47 11.01
C SER A 125 -3.69 -23.97 12.44
N ARG A 126 -3.03 -22.82 12.60
CA ARG A 126 -2.69 -22.25 13.90
C ARG A 126 -3.80 -21.32 14.38
N ASN A 127 -4.06 -21.34 15.68
CA ASN A 127 -4.95 -20.38 16.32
C ASN A 127 -4.38 -18.95 16.19
N LEU A 128 -5.27 -17.96 16.17
CA LEU A 128 -4.93 -16.53 16.13
C LEU A 128 -4.49 -16.02 17.52
N THR A 129 -3.51 -16.70 18.12
CA THR A 129 -2.95 -16.40 19.45
C THR A 129 -1.56 -15.79 19.33
N ALA A 130 -1.14 -15.05 20.36
CA ALA A 130 0.19 -14.46 20.43
C ALA A 130 1.29 -15.52 20.32
N GLY A 131 2.45 -15.08 19.84
CA GLY A 131 3.70 -15.82 19.76
C GLY A 131 4.76 -15.29 20.72
N GLY A 132 6.02 -15.53 20.39
CA GLY A 132 7.15 -15.01 21.17
C GLY A 132 7.11 -15.45 22.63
N SER A 133 7.27 -14.49 23.55
CA SER A 133 7.21 -14.71 24.99
C SER A 133 5.79 -14.78 25.56
N LEU A 134 4.78 -14.35 24.77
CA LEU A 134 3.35 -14.42 25.13
C LEU A 134 2.65 -15.59 24.42
N ALA A 135 3.42 -16.61 24.06
CA ALA A 135 2.95 -17.70 23.22
C ALA A 135 1.72 -18.40 23.82
N GLY A 136 0.61 -18.37 23.07
CA GLY A 136 -0.65 -19.00 23.47
C GLY A 136 -1.70 -18.04 24.04
N ASP A 137 -1.36 -16.76 24.27
CA ASP A 137 -2.36 -15.81 24.75
C ASP A 137 -3.42 -15.53 23.67
N ALA A 138 -4.67 -15.81 24.04
CA ALA A 138 -5.86 -15.70 23.19
C ALA A 138 -6.34 -14.27 23.01
N ASN A 139 -6.19 -13.47 24.07
CA ASN A 139 -6.56 -12.07 24.11
C ASN A 139 -5.28 -11.27 24.15
N TRP A 140 -4.89 -10.71 23.01
CA TRP A 140 -3.59 -10.09 22.88
C TRP A 140 -3.65 -8.88 21.95
N THR A 141 -2.68 -8.00 22.11
CA THR A 141 -2.55 -6.80 21.28
C THR A 141 -1.70 -7.13 20.05
N LEU A 142 -2.28 -6.92 18.87
CA LEU A 142 -1.63 -7.11 17.59
C LEU A 142 -0.81 -5.88 17.20
N VAL A 143 -1.31 -4.67 17.42
CA VAL A 143 -0.51 -3.46 17.20
C VAL A 143 -0.87 -2.43 18.23
N GLU A 144 0.13 -1.65 18.64
CA GLU A 144 -0.03 -0.46 19.47
C GLU A 144 0.46 0.78 18.72
N ASP A 145 -0.18 1.91 18.99
CA ASP A 145 0.26 3.25 18.60
C ASP A 145 0.55 3.38 17.09
N THR A 146 -0.32 2.89 16.22
CA THR A 146 -0.20 3.08 14.76
C THR A 146 -1.12 4.20 14.27
N THR A 147 -0.66 4.98 13.30
CA THR A 147 -1.51 5.99 12.63
C THR A 147 -1.95 5.53 11.26
N GLU A 148 -1.16 4.67 10.64
CA GLU A 148 -1.40 4.13 9.32
C GLU A 148 -1.14 2.63 9.29
N ALA A 149 -2.19 1.91 8.90
CA ALA A 149 -2.11 0.51 8.56
C ALA A 149 -2.24 0.38 7.04
N GLY A 150 -1.21 -0.21 6.43
CA GLY A 150 -1.25 -0.69 5.05
C GLY A 150 -2.21 -1.88 4.93
N PRO A 151 -1.90 -2.92 4.14
CA PRO A 151 -2.77 -4.10 4.06
C PRO A 151 -3.09 -4.66 5.44
N PHE A 152 -4.37 -4.89 5.67
CA PHE A 152 -4.85 -5.65 6.82
C PHE A 152 -5.84 -6.68 6.32
N VAL A 153 -5.32 -7.89 6.11
CA VAL A 153 -6.06 -9.01 5.52
C VAL A 153 -6.02 -10.20 6.47
N LEU A 154 -7.18 -10.78 6.72
CA LEU A 154 -7.38 -11.90 7.61
C LEU A 154 -8.11 -13.02 6.86
N ASP A 155 -7.54 -14.21 6.82
CA ASP A 155 -8.16 -15.40 6.23
C ASP A 155 -8.43 -16.42 7.33
N ILE A 156 -9.71 -16.61 7.67
CA ILE A 156 -10.15 -17.42 8.80
C ILE A 156 -10.72 -18.76 8.35
N ASP A 157 -10.31 -19.83 9.03
CA ASP A 157 -10.94 -21.15 8.90
C ASP A 157 -12.38 -21.11 9.42
N ARG A 158 -13.34 -21.39 8.53
CA ARG A 158 -14.77 -21.37 8.84
C ARG A 158 -15.13 -22.38 9.92
N ALA A 159 -14.53 -23.57 9.93
CA ALA A 159 -14.83 -24.59 10.93
C ALA A 159 -14.40 -24.19 12.35
N SER A 160 -13.48 -23.22 12.43
CA SER A 160 -12.86 -22.72 13.64
C SER A 160 -13.70 -21.65 14.35
N LEU A 161 -14.65 -21.03 13.65
CA LEU A 161 -15.52 -20.01 14.23
C LEU A 161 -16.64 -20.59 15.12
N LEU A 162 -17.14 -19.72 15.98
CA LEU A 162 -18.29 -19.98 16.85
C LEU A 162 -19.57 -20.12 16.00
N ASN A 163 -20.40 -21.12 16.32
CA ASN A 163 -21.72 -21.28 15.72
C ASN A 163 -22.77 -20.69 16.67
N ILE A 164 -23.45 -19.62 16.26
CA ILE A 164 -24.34 -18.87 17.16
C ILE A 164 -25.60 -19.64 17.54
N THR A 165 -26.04 -20.59 16.70
CA THR A 165 -27.19 -21.46 17.00
C THR A 165 -26.95 -22.35 18.21
N ASP A 166 -25.69 -22.55 18.60
CA ASP A 166 -25.35 -23.30 19.81
C ASP A 166 -25.83 -22.56 21.09
N PHE A 167 -26.16 -21.26 20.98
CA PHE A 167 -26.64 -20.42 22.08
C PHE A 167 -28.14 -20.13 22.06
N ASP A 168 -28.89 -20.56 21.04
CA ASP A 168 -30.33 -20.25 20.88
C ASP A 168 -31.17 -20.61 22.12
N THR A 169 -30.68 -21.57 22.91
CA THR A 169 -31.36 -22.06 24.12
C THR A 169 -30.94 -21.35 25.41
N LEU A 170 -29.94 -20.48 25.36
CA LEU A 170 -29.49 -19.68 26.50
C LEU A 170 -30.48 -18.57 26.80
N SER A 171 -30.49 -18.11 28.06
CA SER A 171 -31.33 -16.99 28.50
C SER A 171 -30.92 -15.65 27.88
N ASP A 172 -29.65 -15.53 27.48
CA ASP A 172 -29.09 -14.35 26.82
C ASP A 172 -28.08 -14.80 25.74
N PRO A 173 -28.56 -15.12 24.52
CA PRO A 173 -27.70 -15.60 23.44
C PRO A 173 -26.77 -14.51 22.88
N LEU A 174 -27.19 -13.25 22.91
CA LEU A 174 -26.40 -12.13 22.37
C LEU A 174 -25.21 -11.82 23.28
N ALA A 175 -25.39 -11.84 24.60
CA ALA A 175 -24.27 -11.74 25.54
C ALA A 175 -23.28 -12.90 25.35
N ALA A 176 -23.78 -14.12 25.14
CA ALA A 176 -22.92 -15.27 24.88
C ALA A 176 -22.08 -15.10 23.60
N VAL A 177 -22.65 -14.53 22.53
CA VAL A 177 -21.88 -14.20 21.32
C VAL A 177 -20.85 -13.12 21.61
N SER A 178 -21.24 -12.03 22.28
CA SER A 178 -20.34 -10.92 22.61
C SER A 178 -19.11 -11.38 23.40
N ASP A 179 -19.30 -12.30 24.35
CA ASP A 179 -18.24 -12.81 25.23
C ASP A 179 -17.36 -13.90 24.58
N ASN A 180 -17.91 -14.66 23.63
CA ASN A 180 -17.28 -15.90 23.15
C ASN A 180 -16.95 -15.92 21.66
N ALA A 181 -17.41 -14.97 20.85
CA ALA A 181 -17.07 -14.91 19.44
C ALA A 181 -15.71 -14.24 19.21
N PHE A 182 -15.01 -14.71 18.17
CA PHE A 182 -13.79 -14.07 17.74
C PHE A 182 -14.12 -12.67 17.24
N HIS A 183 -13.38 -11.68 17.70
CA HIS A 183 -13.47 -10.34 17.17
C HIS A 183 -12.13 -9.62 17.12
N VAL A 184 -12.02 -8.75 16.12
CA VAL A 184 -10.96 -7.74 16.03
C VAL A 184 -11.48 -6.48 16.70
N SER A 185 -10.73 -5.97 17.66
CA SER A 185 -11.04 -4.72 18.35
C SER A 185 -10.05 -3.66 17.90
N VAL A 186 -10.57 -2.55 17.36
CA VAL A 186 -9.77 -1.40 16.94
C VAL A 186 -10.07 -0.25 17.89
N GLU A 187 -9.13 0.03 18.77
CA GLU A 187 -9.24 1.10 19.77
C GLU A 187 -8.64 2.39 19.22
N THR A 188 -9.45 3.44 19.16
CA THR A 188 -9.05 4.79 18.76
C THR A 188 -9.32 5.76 19.91
N THR A 189 -8.84 6.99 19.80
CA THR A 189 -9.19 8.07 20.74
C THR A 189 -10.69 8.38 20.78
N SER A 190 -11.43 8.07 19.72
CA SER A 190 -12.89 8.27 19.62
C SER A 190 -13.72 7.12 20.21
N GLY A 191 -13.06 6.01 20.56
CA GLY A 191 -13.67 4.80 21.11
C GLY A 191 -13.26 3.55 20.33
N THR A 192 -13.95 2.44 20.62
CA THR A 192 -13.54 1.11 20.16
C THR A 192 -14.53 0.53 19.17
N TRP A 193 -14.05 0.25 17.97
CA TRP A 193 -14.76 -0.54 16.97
C TRP A 193 -14.53 -2.02 17.23
N LYS A 194 -15.55 -2.86 17.04
CA LYS A 194 -15.40 -4.31 17.15
C LYS A 194 -15.95 -4.99 15.91
N VAL A 195 -15.17 -5.88 15.31
CA VAL A 195 -15.56 -6.66 14.13
C VAL A 195 -15.66 -8.12 14.53
N TYR A 196 -16.88 -8.61 14.69
CA TYR A 196 -17.20 -9.96 15.11
C TYR A 196 -17.33 -10.89 13.92
N LEU A 197 -16.79 -12.10 14.05
CA LEU A 197 -16.89 -13.15 13.04
C LEU A 197 -17.46 -14.42 13.66
N PHE A 198 -18.53 -14.93 13.05
CA PHE A 198 -19.27 -16.08 13.56
C PHE A 198 -19.99 -16.81 12.44
N ARG A 199 -20.61 -17.93 12.76
CA ARG A 199 -21.39 -18.75 11.84
C ARG A 199 -22.82 -18.89 12.30
N ASP A 200 -23.72 -19.05 11.34
CA ASP A 200 -25.09 -19.46 11.58
C ASP A 200 -25.34 -20.85 10.99
N GLY A 201 -25.53 -21.83 11.87
CA GLY A 201 -25.87 -23.21 11.53
C GLY A 201 -24.81 -24.02 10.79
N THR A 202 -25.28 -25.03 10.08
CA THR A 202 -24.43 -26.02 9.38
C THR A 202 -24.14 -25.67 7.93
N ALA A 203 -24.75 -24.60 7.41
CA ALA A 203 -24.63 -24.18 6.02
C ALA A 203 -23.20 -23.77 5.65
N GLY A 204 -22.37 -23.38 6.63
CA GLY A 204 -20.97 -23.01 6.41
C GLY A 204 -20.76 -21.55 6.01
N GLU A 205 -21.84 -20.76 5.97
CA GLU A 205 -21.79 -19.31 5.85
C GLU A 205 -21.09 -18.70 7.07
N VAL A 206 -20.32 -17.65 6.81
CA VAL A 206 -19.69 -16.84 7.86
C VAL A 206 -20.27 -15.45 7.78
N TYR A 207 -20.54 -14.88 8.95
CA TYR A 207 -21.10 -13.57 9.14
C TYR A 207 -20.07 -12.65 9.78
N LEU A 208 -20.05 -11.41 9.32
CA LEU A 208 -19.23 -10.33 9.85
C LEU A 208 -20.14 -9.21 10.32
N TYR A 209 -20.05 -8.87 11.60
CA TYR A 209 -20.82 -7.78 12.21
C TYR A 209 -19.86 -6.74 12.78
N VAL A 210 -20.10 -5.47 12.44
CA VAL A 210 -19.33 -4.34 12.96
C VAL A 210 -20.14 -3.64 14.05
N VAL A 211 -19.51 -3.37 15.18
CA VAL A 211 -20.07 -2.61 16.30
C VAL A 211 -19.38 -1.26 16.36
N ASP A 212 -20.19 -0.21 16.34
CA ASP A 212 -19.77 1.18 16.48
C ASP A 212 -19.24 1.50 17.89
N PRO A 213 -18.39 2.54 18.05
CA PRO A 213 -17.91 2.99 19.34
C PRO A 213 -19.05 3.34 20.31
N GLY A 214 -19.05 2.69 21.48
CA GLY A 214 -20.05 2.89 22.52
C GLY A 214 -21.31 2.03 22.38
N GLU A 215 -21.41 1.21 21.34
CA GLU A 215 -22.46 0.22 21.16
C GLU A 215 -22.02 -1.20 21.59
N ASP A 216 -22.99 -2.11 21.65
CA ASP A 216 -22.76 -3.52 21.93
C ASP A 216 -23.77 -4.39 21.15
N ILE A 217 -23.38 -5.63 20.82
CA ILE A 217 -24.26 -6.64 20.22
C ILE A 217 -25.53 -6.85 21.08
N GLY A 218 -25.42 -6.70 22.39
CA GLY A 218 -26.56 -6.78 23.31
C GLY A 218 -27.67 -5.74 23.07
N ALA A 219 -27.44 -4.71 22.26
CA ALA A 219 -28.47 -3.75 21.85
C ALA A 219 -29.44 -4.31 20.79
N LEU A 220 -29.10 -5.42 20.14
CA LEU A 220 -29.94 -6.08 19.15
C LEU A 220 -31.11 -6.83 19.80
N SER A 221 -32.17 -7.08 19.04
CA SER A 221 -33.37 -7.75 19.56
C SER A 221 -33.18 -9.25 19.77
N ASP A 222 -32.42 -9.91 18.89
CA ASP A 222 -32.15 -11.35 18.90
C ASP A 222 -31.00 -11.71 17.94
N LEU A 223 -30.67 -13.00 17.85
CA LEU A 223 -29.66 -13.52 16.93
C LEU A 223 -30.06 -13.37 15.46
N SER A 224 -31.36 -13.34 15.14
CA SER A 224 -31.83 -13.12 13.77
C SER A 224 -31.54 -11.69 13.31
N ALA A 225 -31.67 -10.70 14.20
CA ALA A 225 -31.26 -9.32 13.93
C ALA A 225 -29.75 -9.21 13.69
N LEU A 226 -28.95 -9.91 14.49
CA LEU A 226 -27.50 -9.98 14.32
C LEU A 226 -27.12 -10.52 12.92
N VAL A 227 -27.71 -11.64 12.52
CA VAL A 227 -27.50 -12.24 11.18
C VAL A 227 -27.95 -11.28 10.06
N SER A 228 -29.12 -10.65 10.21
CA SER A 228 -29.67 -9.76 9.18
C SER A 228 -28.89 -8.47 8.96
N ASN A 229 -28.18 -8.00 9.99
CA ASN A 229 -27.37 -6.77 9.95
C ASN A 229 -25.89 -7.06 9.68
N SER A 230 -25.53 -8.30 9.32
CA SER A 230 -24.15 -8.71 9.07
C SER A 230 -23.85 -8.82 7.58
N CYS A 231 -22.61 -8.55 7.20
CA CYS A 231 -22.08 -9.01 5.92
C CYS A 231 -22.00 -10.53 5.92
N VAL A 232 -22.25 -11.16 4.78
CA VAL A 232 -22.23 -12.63 4.64
C VAL A 232 -21.22 -13.09 3.60
N ALA A 233 -20.34 -14.01 4.02
CA ALA A 233 -19.50 -14.80 3.15
C ALA A 233 -20.19 -16.14 2.90
N GLY A 234 -20.64 -16.35 1.65
CA GLY A 234 -21.30 -17.59 1.24
C GLY A 234 -20.46 -18.83 1.57
N ALA A 235 -21.09 -20.01 1.62
CA ALA A 235 -20.53 -21.27 2.14
C ALA A 235 -19.39 -21.91 1.32
N THR A 236 -18.83 -21.21 0.33
CA THR A 236 -17.80 -21.75 -0.57
C THR A 236 -16.43 -21.72 0.10
N GLY A 237 -15.67 -22.81 -0.07
CA GLY A 237 -14.30 -22.92 0.44
C GLY A 237 -14.22 -23.26 1.93
N SER A 238 -12.99 -23.46 2.41
CA SER A 238 -12.72 -23.77 3.82
C SER A 238 -12.50 -22.52 4.68
N SER A 239 -12.29 -21.36 4.05
CA SER A 239 -11.91 -20.14 4.73
C SER A 239 -12.71 -18.94 4.23
N ALA A 240 -12.68 -17.85 4.99
CA ALA A 240 -13.32 -16.59 4.66
C ALA A 240 -12.31 -15.45 4.87
N THR A 241 -12.09 -14.67 3.81
CA THR A 241 -11.18 -13.52 3.81
C THR A 241 -11.91 -12.27 4.24
N VAL A 242 -11.31 -11.49 5.13
CA VAL A 242 -11.69 -10.14 5.52
C VAL A 242 -10.57 -9.22 5.09
N ASP A 243 -10.88 -8.21 4.30
CA ASP A 243 -9.95 -7.14 3.96
C ASP A 243 -10.51 -5.83 4.54
N PHE A 244 -9.72 -5.19 5.40
CA PHE A 244 -10.12 -3.95 6.07
C PHE A 244 -9.79 -2.71 5.22
N ARG A 245 -8.83 -2.80 4.30
CA ARG A 245 -8.43 -1.68 3.44
C ARG A 245 -9.26 -1.64 2.16
N GLU A 246 -9.51 -2.80 1.57
CA GLU A 246 -10.57 -2.97 0.59
C GLU A 246 -11.76 -3.57 1.31
N PRO A 247 -12.86 -2.83 1.59
CA PRO A 247 -13.98 -3.25 2.45
C PRO A 247 -14.73 -4.44 1.85
N ARG A 248 -14.13 -5.63 1.96
CA ARG A 248 -14.50 -6.85 1.25
C ARG A 248 -14.48 -8.03 2.19
N PHE A 249 -15.44 -8.92 1.97
CA PHE A 249 -15.65 -10.09 2.80
C PHE A 249 -16.03 -11.33 2.01
N GLY A 250 -15.40 -12.45 2.34
CA GLY A 250 -15.61 -13.76 1.73
C GLY A 250 -14.64 -14.08 0.59
N THR A 251 -14.75 -15.31 0.08
CA THR A 251 -13.88 -15.83 -0.99
C THR A 251 -14.16 -15.21 -2.35
N ASP A 252 -15.37 -14.67 -2.53
CA ASP A 252 -15.82 -14.06 -3.78
C ASP A 252 -15.62 -12.53 -3.78
N ALA A 253 -14.92 -11.99 -2.77
CA ALA A 253 -14.64 -10.56 -2.60
C ALA A 253 -15.91 -9.69 -2.62
N THR A 254 -16.96 -10.13 -1.92
CA THR A 254 -18.21 -9.39 -1.80
C THR A 254 -17.96 -8.10 -1.03
N ASP A 255 -18.43 -6.97 -1.54
CA ASP A 255 -18.34 -5.69 -0.83
C ASP A 255 -19.06 -5.78 0.52
N CYS A 256 -18.41 -5.28 1.57
CA CYS A 256 -18.91 -5.20 2.93
C CYS A 256 -18.74 -3.75 3.41
N PRO A 257 -19.68 -2.85 3.07
CA PRO A 257 -19.60 -1.42 3.38
C PRO A 257 -19.42 -1.12 4.87
N GLU A 258 -19.87 -2.01 5.73
CA GLU A 258 -19.70 -1.93 7.18
C GLU A 258 -18.24 -1.86 7.59
N LEU A 259 -17.28 -2.32 6.77
CA LEU A 259 -15.83 -2.20 7.00
C LEU A 259 -15.25 -0.82 6.63
N ASP A 260 -16.01 0.06 5.97
CA ASP A 260 -15.54 1.40 5.56
C ASP A 260 -15.12 2.29 6.74
N PHE A 261 -15.57 1.97 7.96
CA PHE A 261 -15.12 2.67 9.17
C PHE A 261 -13.60 2.66 9.29
N TYR A 262 -12.93 1.60 8.81
CA TYR A 262 -11.49 1.49 8.92
C TYR A 262 -10.79 2.59 8.13
N ASN A 263 -11.19 2.79 6.87
CA ASN A 263 -10.62 3.83 6.01
C ASN A 263 -11.07 5.24 6.37
N THR A 264 -12.28 5.40 6.92
CA THR A 264 -12.89 6.72 7.14
C THR A 264 -12.68 7.28 8.54
N SER A 265 -12.54 6.40 9.55
CA SER A 265 -12.55 6.77 10.96
C SER A 265 -11.32 6.28 11.74
N VAL A 266 -10.58 5.30 11.21
CA VAL A 266 -9.39 4.73 11.89
C VAL A 266 -8.10 5.21 11.23
N VAL A 267 -7.94 5.02 9.92
CA VAL A 267 -6.71 5.42 9.21
C VAL A 267 -6.49 6.93 9.32
N GLY A 268 -5.27 7.33 9.65
CA GLY A 268 -4.89 8.72 9.94
C GLY A 268 -5.13 9.15 11.39
N THR A 269 -5.57 8.24 12.26
CA THR A 269 -5.71 8.47 13.71
C THR A 269 -4.91 7.44 14.50
N ASP A 270 -4.42 7.84 15.68
CA ASP A 270 -3.74 6.92 16.60
C ASP A 270 -4.71 5.79 17.02
N HIS A 271 -4.30 4.55 16.76
CA HIS A 271 -5.10 3.38 17.09
C HIS A 271 -4.28 2.15 17.49
N HIS A 272 -4.95 1.24 18.19
CA HIS A 272 -4.45 -0.07 18.60
C HIS A 272 -5.36 -1.15 18.04
N ILE A 273 -4.77 -2.29 17.67
CA ILE A 273 -5.52 -3.44 17.15
C ILE A 273 -5.34 -4.61 18.10
N HIS A 274 -6.43 -5.21 18.55
CA HIS A 274 -6.42 -6.36 19.44
C HIS A 274 -7.21 -7.52 18.85
N TYR A 275 -6.71 -8.73 19.10
CA TYR A 275 -7.48 -9.94 18.87
C TYR A 275 -8.09 -10.41 20.19
N ARG A 276 -9.36 -10.81 20.10
CA ARG A 276 -10.11 -11.45 21.18
C ARG A 276 -10.62 -12.78 20.64
N ASN A 277 -10.01 -13.88 21.09
CA ASN A 277 -10.30 -15.19 20.51
C ASN A 277 -11.62 -15.78 20.99
N ALA A 278 -12.22 -16.61 20.14
CA ALA A 278 -13.43 -17.31 20.46
C ALA A 278 -13.20 -18.33 21.59
N ARG A 279 -14.05 -18.28 22.63
CA ARG A 279 -13.97 -19.18 23.80
C ARG A 279 -14.99 -20.31 23.67
N THR A 280 -14.60 -21.52 24.07
CA THR A 280 -15.42 -22.73 24.03
C THR A 280 -16.35 -22.91 25.23
N SER A 281 -16.15 -22.19 26.34
CA SER A 281 -16.72 -22.59 27.63
C SER A 281 -18.16 -22.18 27.91
N ALA A 282 -18.89 -21.60 26.95
CA ALA A 282 -20.31 -21.31 27.14
C ALA A 282 -21.19 -22.58 27.25
N ILE A 283 -20.69 -23.77 26.88
CA ILE A 283 -21.40 -25.06 27.02
C ILE A 283 -20.48 -26.08 27.70
N GLY A 284 -20.24 -25.88 28.99
CA GLY A 284 -19.25 -26.62 29.77
C GLY A 284 -19.41 -28.14 29.70
N LEU A 285 -18.58 -28.80 28.89
CA LEU A 285 -18.24 -30.23 28.99
C LEU A 285 -16.85 -30.58 28.39
N LEU A 286 -16.17 -29.65 27.72
CA LEU A 286 -14.81 -29.82 27.19
C LEU A 286 -13.97 -28.58 27.57
N GLY A 287 -12.68 -28.78 27.85
CA GLY A 287 -11.80 -27.72 28.34
C GLY A 287 -11.73 -26.49 27.41
N GLU A 288 -11.49 -25.33 28.01
CA GLU A 288 -11.28 -24.05 27.32
C GLU A 288 -10.16 -24.19 26.28
N THR A 289 -10.56 -24.15 25.02
CA THR A 289 -9.67 -24.16 23.86
C THR A 289 -10.09 -23.05 22.92
N ASP A 290 -9.12 -22.20 22.58
CA ASP A 290 -9.26 -21.18 21.54
C ASP A 290 -9.55 -21.86 20.21
N ARG A 291 -10.49 -21.30 19.46
CA ARG A 291 -10.92 -21.93 18.22
C ARG A 291 -10.50 -21.20 16.98
N ALA A 292 -10.43 -19.87 16.96
CA ALA A 292 -10.24 -19.14 15.72
C ALA A 292 -8.85 -19.40 15.14
N ARG A 293 -8.81 -20.00 13.95
CA ARG A 293 -7.61 -20.36 13.20
C ARG A 293 -7.58 -19.62 11.87
N GLY A 294 -6.38 -19.37 11.38
CA GLY A 294 -6.23 -18.72 10.10
C GLY A 294 -4.86 -18.12 9.85
N THR A 295 -4.79 -17.37 8.77
CA THR A 295 -3.64 -16.53 8.42
C THR A 295 -4.03 -15.08 8.45
N TYR A 296 -3.07 -14.20 8.70
CA TYR A 296 -3.28 -12.78 8.54
C TYR A 296 -2.00 -12.11 8.12
N GLU A 297 -2.13 -11.00 7.42
CA GLU A 297 -1.05 -10.08 7.08
C GLU A 297 -1.49 -8.66 7.44
N LEU A 298 -0.65 -7.98 8.22
CA LEU A 298 -0.84 -6.62 8.64
C LEU A 298 0.46 -5.84 8.43
N VAL A 299 0.35 -4.66 7.84
CA VAL A 299 1.45 -3.72 7.69
C VAL A 299 1.11 -2.46 8.44
N VAL A 300 2.01 -1.96 9.26
CA VAL A 300 1.83 -0.72 10.02
C VAL A 300 3.04 0.19 9.91
N ASP A 301 2.79 1.48 10.04
CA ASP A 301 3.76 2.58 10.03
C ASP A 301 4.60 2.70 11.29
N THR A 302 4.40 1.82 12.27
CA THR A 302 5.16 1.84 13.52
C THR A 302 5.94 0.56 13.77
N ARG A 303 6.92 0.69 14.66
CA ARG A 303 7.65 -0.44 15.20
C ARG A 303 6.79 -1.15 16.25
N ALA A 304 6.12 -2.24 15.86
CA ALA A 304 5.31 -3.03 16.77
C ALA A 304 6.16 -3.67 17.88
N ASP A 305 5.58 -3.78 19.09
CA ASP A 305 6.16 -4.57 20.19
C ASP A 305 6.51 -5.99 19.68
N ARG A 306 7.70 -6.47 20.02
CA ARG A 306 8.20 -7.79 19.60
C ARG A 306 7.81 -8.90 20.56
N THR A 307 7.33 -8.56 21.75
CA THR A 307 6.94 -9.50 22.82
C THR A 307 5.93 -10.57 22.34
N PRO A 308 4.89 -10.25 21.53
CA PRO A 308 3.94 -11.24 21.05
C PRO A 308 4.35 -11.92 19.72
N TYR A 309 5.59 -11.75 19.24
CA TYR A 309 6.04 -12.30 17.96
C TYR A 309 7.31 -13.14 18.06
N TYR A 310 7.44 -14.08 17.13
CA TYR A 310 8.73 -14.70 16.83
C TYR A 310 9.50 -13.87 15.80
N GLY A 311 10.83 -13.97 15.84
CA GLY A 311 11.68 -13.25 14.88
C GLY A 311 11.48 -13.72 13.42
N PRO A 312 11.82 -12.88 12.44
CA PRO A 312 11.54 -13.14 11.01
C PRO A 312 12.19 -14.42 10.47
N GLY A 313 13.38 -14.76 10.97
CA GLY A 313 14.13 -15.95 10.57
C GLY A 313 13.61 -17.28 11.12
N THR A 314 12.56 -17.26 11.94
CA THR A 314 11.99 -18.49 12.52
C THR A 314 10.93 -19.10 11.59
N ALA A 315 10.74 -20.41 11.70
CA ALA A 315 9.61 -21.11 11.04
C ALA A 315 8.30 -21.02 11.84
N VAL A 316 8.35 -20.43 13.05
CA VAL A 316 7.22 -20.35 13.98
C VAL A 316 6.47 -19.05 13.75
N ASN A 317 5.15 -19.06 13.89
CA ASN A 317 4.26 -17.91 13.70
C ASN A 317 3.56 -17.55 15.02
N PRO A 318 3.08 -16.31 15.19
CA PRO A 318 3.21 -15.18 14.27
C PRO A 318 4.59 -14.53 14.26
N ARG A 319 4.94 -13.85 13.16
CA ARG A 319 6.23 -13.18 12.97
C ARG A 319 6.02 -11.69 12.72
N ALA A 320 6.93 -10.89 13.24
CA ALA A 320 7.04 -9.48 12.93
C ALA A 320 8.44 -9.21 12.35
N ARG A 321 8.52 -8.30 11.39
CA ARG A 321 9.79 -7.81 10.85
C ARG A 321 9.71 -6.34 10.52
N SER A 322 10.82 -5.66 10.71
CA SER A 322 10.99 -4.27 10.31
C SER A 322 11.00 -4.12 8.79
N ILE A 323 10.37 -3.07 8.31
CA ILE A 323 10.25 -2.71 6.89
C ILE A 323 10.42 -1.20 6.72
N ILE A 324 10.64 -0.76 5.49
CA ILE A 324 10.45 0.63 5.09
C ILE A 324 8.97 0.80 4.76
N HIS A 325 8.26 1.60 5.56
CA HIS A 325 6.85 1.90 5.33
C HIS A 325 6.68 2.97 4.26
N ALA A 326 7.41 4.08 4.40
CA ALA A 326 7.38 5.21 3.49
C ALA A 326 8.79 5.79 3.33
N VAL A 327 9.03 6.44 2.20
CA VAL A 327 10.25 7.18 1.89
C VAL A 327 9.88 8.52 1.29
N THR A 328 10.55 9.55 1.74
CA THR A 328 10.52 10.87 1.10
C THR A 328 11.85 11.10 0.39
N VAL A 329 11.80 11.43 -0.90
CA VAL A 329 12.97 11.82 -1.69
C VAL A 329 12.79 13.20 -2.30
N ASP A 330 13.89 13.94 -2.42
CA ASP A 330 13.92 15.18 -3.17
C ASP A 330 14.47 14.89 -4.56
N ALA A 331 13.74 15.30 -5.60
CA ALA A 331 14.15 15.07 -6.99
C ALA A 331 14.32 16.40 -7.73
N GLU A 332 15.46 16.54 -8.39
CA GLU A 332 15.79 17.71 -9.18
C GLU A 332 16.05 17.32 -10.63
N PHE A 333 15.46 18.07 -11.55
CA PHE A 333 15.69 17.99 -12.99
C PHE A 333 16.17 19.35 -13.51
N ARG A 334 17.30 19.38 -14.21
CA ARG A 334 17.80 20.58 -14.90
C ARG A 334 18.14 20.30 -16.36
N SER A 335 17.73 21.19 -17.25
CA SER A 335 18.13 21.30 -18.65
C SER A 335 18.59 22.73 -18.98
N ASP A 336 19.04 22.96 -20.22
CA ASP A 336 19.46 24.30 -20.69
C ASP A 336 18.34 25.36 -20.61
N GLY A 337 17.06 24.94 -20.64
CA GLY A 337 15.90 25.84 -20.60
C GLY A 337 15.04 25.77 -19.33
N VAL A 338 15.13 24.69 -18.54
CA VAL A 338 14.23 24.42 -17.42
C VAL A 338 14.98 23.91 -16.19
N VAL A 339 14.69 24.50 -15.03
CA VAL A 339 14.99 23.94 -13.72
C VAL A 339 13.66 23.56 -13.08
N HIS A 340 13.48 22.28 -12.78
CA HIS A 340 12.33 21.77 -12.07
C HIS A 340 12.81 20.97 -10.86
N GLY A 341 12.60 21.52 -9.67
CA GLY A 341 12.72 20.78 -8.41
C GLY A 341 11.33 20.34 -7.98
N SER A 342 11.19 19.06 -7.67
CA SER A 342 10.09 18.57 -6.86
C SER A 342 10.66 18.26 -5.48
N ASP A 343 10.37 19.14 -4.55
CA ASP A 343 10.60 18.87 -3.14
C ASP A 343 9.56 17.83 -2.71
N GLU A 344 9.99 16.84 -1.93
CA GLU A 344 9.09 15.92 -1.21
C GLU A 344 8.26 14.98 -2.11
N ILE A 345 8.92 14.12 -2.90
CA ILE A 345 8.26 12.95 -3.48
C ILE A 345 8.16 11.89 -2.38
N GLU A 346 6.94 11.64 -1.93
CA GLU A 346 6.62 10.55 -1.02
C GLU A 346 6.28 9.27 -1.81
N ALA A 347 6.90 8.17 -1.40
CA ALA A 347 6.63 6.84 -1.91
C ALA A 347 6.39 5.90 -0.74
N GLU A 348 5.22 5.28 -0.71
CA GLU A 348 4.82 4.32 0.30
C GLU A 348 5.01 2.89 -0.21
N TRP A 349 5.17 1.97 0.73
CA TRP A 349 5.18 0.56 0.42
C TRP A 349 3.77 0.08 0.03
N SER A 350 3.44 0.25 -1.26
CA SER A 350 2.22 -0.31 -1.82
C SER A 350 2.36 -1.82 -1.94
N VAL A 351 1.72 -2.56 -1.04
CA VAL A 351 1.37 -3.94 -1.33
C VAL A 351 0.04 -3.92 -2.09
N VAL A 352 0.13 -3.62 -3.39
CA VAL A 352 -0.93 -3.97 -4.33
C VAL A 352 -0.30 -4.81 -5.45
N LYS A 353 -0.36 -6.12 -5.25
CA LYS A 353 -1.03 -7.05 -6.17
C LYS A 353 -1.19 -8.44 -5.56
#